data_AF-A0A7X7XCD6-F1
#
_entry.id   AF-A0A7X7XCD6-F1
#
_cell.length_a   1.000
_cell.length_b   1.000
_cell.length_c   1.000
_cell.angle_alpha   90.00
_cell.angle_beta   90.00
_cell.angle_gamma   90.00
#
_symmetry.space_group_name_H-M   'P 1'
#
loop_
_entity.id
_entity.type
_entity.pdbx_description
1 polymer ?
#
loop_
_entity_poly.entity_id
_entity_poly.type
_entity_poly.pdbx_seq_one_letter_code
_entity_poly.pdbx_strand_id
1 'polypeptide(L)'
;MVMSVACGFFYGVEEKLYLFRLRNIDVVPENVLIEKETASLISRSSARFWPLLFIGYPSWKMEMEKKYPVRFLIRVDGWGEVVIEWLCLQPIFIVNWHNERWFITSNGMTWHESNPLWSEANPDVHNLLTLKWHNSMPPLVPDEANPNGVRQSIFPVVRTIELVEAIRKTPWIQKIKALELIKIAGELAVMVEVASLDKDVSILFEFSESKWNDLAPAMETIVKSSDAKALYLDATYKDKIVIRNK
;
A
#
# COMPACT_ATOMS: atom_id res chain seq x y z
N MET A 1 -31.10 -33.33 31.71
CA MET A 1 -30.51 -33.72 33.00
C MET A 1 -29.07 -34.23 32.86
N VAL A 2 -28.78 -35.16 31.93
CA VAL A 2 -27.41 -35.65 31.68
C VAL A 2 -26.47 -34.54 31.17
N MET A 3 -26.95 -33.69 30.25
CA MET A 3 -26.13 -32.62 29.68
C MET A 3 -25.76 -31.53 30.70
N SER A 4 -26.69 -31.19 31.61
CA SER A 4 -26.45 -30.25 32.71
C SER A 4 -25.46 -30.77 33.76
N VAL A 5 -25.48 -32.08 34.05
CA VAL A 5 -24.50 -32.71 34.97
C VAL A 5 -23.12 -32.80 34.31
N ALA A 6 -23.06 -33.14 33.01
CA ALA A 6 -21.82 -33.13 32.25
C ALA A 6 -21.20 -31.73 32.20
N CYS A 7 -21.97 -30.69 31.86
CA CYS A 7 -21.50 -29.30 31.88
C CYS A 7 -21.03 -28.86 33.28
N GLY A 8 -21.72 -29.26 34.35
CA GLY A 8 -21.30 -28.98 35.73
C GLY A 8 -20.00 -29.68 36.12
N PHE A 9 -19.80 -30.92 35.67
CA PHE A 9 -18.55 -31.66 35.88
C PHE A 9 -17.39 -31.03 35.10
N PHE A 10 -17.58 -30.69 33.82
CA PHE A 10 -16.57 -29.98 33.03
C PHE A 10 -16.23 -28.61 33.61
N TYR A 11 -17.23 -27.88 34.13
CA TYR A 11 -17.01 -26.60 34.81
C TYR A 11 -16.18 -26.75 36.10
N GLY A 12 -16.49 -27.74 36.94
CA GLY A 12 -15.73 -28.00 38.17
C GLY A 12 -14.33 -28.58 37.93
N VAL A 13 -14.15 -29.34 36.85
CA VAL A 13 -12.84 -29.80 36.36
C VAL A 13 -12.01 -28.61 35.89
N GLU A 14 -12.60 -27.68 35.14
CA GLU A 14 -11.92 -26.48 34.65
C GLU A 14 -11.51 -25.53 35.78
N GLU A 15 -12.35 -25.37 36.80
CA GLU A 15 -12.05 -24.54 37.98
C GLU A 15 -10.83 -25.05 38.77
N LYS A 16 -10.55 -26.36 38.72
CA LYS A 16 -9.43 -26.98 39.43
C LYS A 16 -8.19 -27.21 38.57
N LEU A 17 -8.35 -27.55 37.29
CA LEU A 17 -7.26 -27.97 36.41
C LEU A 17 -6.80 -26.88 35.43
N TYR A 18 -7.57 -25.81 35.25
CA TYR A 18 -7.24 -24.70 34.35
C TYR A 18 -6.83 -25.19 32.95
N LEU A 19 -7.52 -26.20 32.41
CA LEU A 19 -7.16 -26.89 31.19
C LEU A 19 -7.35 -25.99 29.96
N PHE A 20 -8.39 -25.16 29.93
CA PHE A 20 -8.66 -24.23 28.84
C PHE A 20 -8.10 -22.83 29.09
N ARG A 21 -7.29 -22.66 30.14
CA ARG A 21 -6.61 -21.39 30.38
C ARG A 21 -5.58 -21.13 29.28
N LEU A 22 -5.50 -19.88 28.87
CA LEU A 22 -4.44 -19.40 28.00
C LEU A 22 -3.11 -19.50 28.75
N ARG A 23 -2.15 -20.23 28.17
CA ARG A 23 -0.82 -20.46 28.73
C ARG A 23 0.19 -19.45 28.19
N ASN A 24 0.22 -19.27 26.88
CA ASN A 24 1.14 -18.33 26.25
C ASN A 24 0.52 -17.64 25.02
N ILE A 25 0.93 -16.39 24.79
CA ILE A 25 0.73 -15.68 23.52
C ILE A 25 2.07 -15.12 23.07
N ASP A 26 2.52 -15.58 21.92
CA ASP A 26 3.73 -15.05 21.27
C ASP A 26 3.35 -14.16 20.09
N VAL A 27 4.08 -13.06 19.91
CA VAL A 27 3.93 -12.15 18.77
C VAL A 27 5.16 -12.28 17.89
N VAL A 28 4.96 -12.61 16.62
CA VAL A 28 6.06 -12.88 15.68
C VAL A 28 5.88 -12.04 14.41
N PRO A 29 6.89 -11.25 14.00
CA PRO A 29 8.14 -10.95 14.72
C PRO A 29 7.89 -10.12 15.99
N GLU A 30 8.84 -10.16 16.93
CA GLU A 30 8.75 -9.38 18.18
C GLU A 30 8.67 -7.88 17.89
N ASN A 31 7.68 -7.21 18.46
CA ASN A 31 7.54 -5.76 18.36
C ASN A 31 6.71 -5.23 19.53
N VAL A 32 7.30 -4.29 20.26
CA VAL A 32 6.73 -3.74 21.50
C VAL A 32 5.37 -3.08 21.27
N LEU A 33 5.18 -2.40 20.13
CA LEU A 33 3.91 -1.75 19.80
C LEU A 33 2.82 -2.80 19.56
N ILE A 34 3.12 -3.82 18.76
CA ILE A 34 2.15 -4.89 18.46
C ILE A 34 1.84 -5.74 19.70
N GLU A 35 2.82 -6.04 20.55
CA GLU A 35 2.60 -6.75 21.81
C GLU A 35 1.67 -5.97 22.74
N LYS A 36 1.87 -4.66 22.86
CA LYS A 36 1.00 -3.79 23.66
C LYS A 36 -0.43 -3.78 23.13
N GLU A 37 -0.60 -3.69 21.82
CA GLU A 37 -1.92 -3.71 21.19
C GLU A 37 -2.57 -5.10 21.25
N THR A 38 -1.78 -6.16 21.20
CA THR A 38 -2.23 -7.55 21.38
C THR A 38 -2.75 -7.79 22.80
N ALA A 39 -2.15 -7.16 23.82
CA ALA A 39 -2.67 -7.26 25.18
C ALA A 39 -4.13 -6.78 25.30
N SER A 40 -4.58 -5.85 24.42
CA SER A 40 -5.97 -5.39 24.39
C SER A 40 -6.96 -6.44 23.87
N LEU A 41 -6.50 -7.42 23.08
CA LEU A 41 -7.29 -8.57 22.63
C LEU A 41 -7.64 -9.52 23.77
N ILE A 42 -6.78 -9.57 24.80
CA ILE A 42 -6.89 -10.53 25.90
C ILE A 42 -7.86 -10.01 26.96
N SER A 43 -9.15 -10.27 26.75
CA SER A 43 -10.16 -10.11 27.80
C SER A 43 -9.93 -11.08 28.97
N ARG A 44 -10.45 -10.75 30.16
CA ARG A 44 -10.43 -11.68 31.32
C ARG A 44 -11.07 -13.04 31.01
N SER A 45 -12.08 -13.05 30.15
CA SER A 45 -12.78 -14.28 29.74
C SER A 45 -11.93 -15.12 28.79
N SER A 46 -11.26 -14.49 27.82
CA SER A 46 -10.39 -15.19 26.87
C SER A 46 -9.07 -15.67 27.48
N ALA A 47 -8.58 -15.00 28.53
CA ALA A 47 -7.46 -15.51 29.35
C ALA A 47 -7.83 -16.81 30.10
N ARG A 48 -9.10 -16.94 30.54
CA ARG A 48 -9.61 -18.13 31.25
C ARG A 48 -10.00 -19.26 30.30
N PHE A 49 -10.47 -18.92 29.11
CA PHE A 49 -10.86 -19.88 28.08
C PHE A 49 -10.29 -19.41 26.74
N TRP A 50 -9.10 -19.90 26.39
CA TRP A 50 -8.35 -19.47 25.21
C TRP A 50 -9.11 -19.60 23.88
N PRO A 51 -10.04 -20.57 23.67
CA PRO A 51 -10.80 -20.61 22.41
C PRO A 51 -11.71 -19.39 22.20
N LEU A 52 -12.07 -18.64 23.25
CA LEU A 52 -12.81 -17.38 23.09
C LEU A 52 -11.99 -16.30 22.35
N LEU A 53 -10.65 -16.40 22.32
CA LEU A 53 -9.80 -15.48 21.56
C LEU A 53 -10.18 -15.45 20.07
N PHE A 54 -10.52 -16.61 19.48
CA PHE A 54 -10.86 -16.71 18.06
C PHE A 54 -12.17 -16.04 17.70
N ILE A 55 -13.06 -15.81 18.68
CA ILE A 55 -14.32 -15.10 18.47
C ILE A 55 -14.06 -13.59 18.41
N GLY A 56 -13.19 -13.07 19.26
CA GLY A 56 -12.82 -11.63 19.28
C GLY A 56 -11.80 -11.25 18.21
N TYR A 57 -10.98 -12.21 17.78
CA TYR A 57 -9.86 -11.98 16.87
C TYR A 57 -10.25 -11.28 15.55
N PRO A 58 -11.32 -11.65 14.81
CA PRO A 58 -11.65 -10.99 13.55
C PRO A 58 -11.93 -9.49 13.70
N SER A 59 -12.58 -9.09 14.79
CA SER A 59 -12.90 -7.68 15.06
C SER A 59 -11.64 -6.88 15.41
N TRP A 60 -10.81 -7.44 16.30
CA TRP A 60 -9.52 -6.84 16.66
C TRP A 60 -8.57 -6.75 15.46
N LYS A 61 -8.48 -7.82 14.66
CA LYS A 61 -7.71 -7.85 13.41
C LYS A 61 -8.13 -6.70 12.50
N MET A 62 -9.44 -6.54 12.26
CA MET A 62 -9.94 -5.46 11.39
C MET A 62 -9.60 -4.07 11.94
N GLU A 63 -9.65 -3.85 13.25
CA GLU A 63 -9.29 -2.58 13.87
C GLU A 63 -7.79 -2.29 13.72
N MET A 64 -6.97 -3.30 13.98
CA MET A 64 -5.52 -3.19 13.89
C MET A 64 -5.03 -2.97 12.46
N GLU A 65 -5.56 -3.70 11.47
CA GLU A 65 -5.23 -3.53 10.06
C GLU A 65 -5.72 -2.19 9.47
N LYS A 66 -6.69 -1.53 10.12
CA LYS A 66 -7.09 -0.14 9.79
C LYS A 66 -6.15 0.90 10.40
N LYS A 67 -5.46 0.57 11.48
CA LYS A 67 -4.58 1.50 12.21
C LYS A 67 -3.13 1.41 11.74
N TYR A 68 -2.66 0.21 11.44
CA TYR A 68 -1.27 -0.07 11.09
C TYR A 68 -1.17 -0.83 9.76
N PRO A 69 -0.15 -0.55 8.93
CA PRO A 69 0.04 -1.16 7.62
C PRO A 69 0.57 -2.58 7.75
N VAL A 70 -0.23 -3.46 8.34
CA VAL A 70 0.15 -4.84 8.65
C VAL A 70 -0.97 -5.80 8.26
N ARG A 71 -0.62 -7.07 8.18
CA ARG A 71 -1.58 -8.18 8.15
C ARG A 71 -1.34 -9.09 9.34
N PHE A 72 -2.42 -9.50 9.99
CA PHE A 72 -2.35 -10.44 11.11
C PHE A 72 -2.84 -11.83 10.72
N LEU A 73 -2.19 -12.82 11.31
CA LEU A 73 -2.58 -14.22 11.31
C LEU A 73 -2.49 -14.74 12.75
N ILE A 74 -3.47 -15.54 13.15
CA ILE A 74 -3.47 -16.21 14.45
C ILE A 74 -3.36 -17.72 14.21
N ARG A 75 -2.48 -18.37 14.97
CA ARG A 75 -2.25 -19.81 14.91
C ARG A 75 -2.21 -20.38 16.32
N VAL A 76 -2.53 -21.66 16.42
CA VAL A 76 -2.39 -22.44 17.65
C VAL A 76 -1.14 -23.28 17.48
N ASP A 77 -0.17 -23.08 18.38
CA ASP A 77 1.10 -23.82 18.35
C ASP A 77 1.14 -24.95 19.40
N GLY A 78 0.24 -24.88 20.37
CA GLY A 78 0.11 -25.88 21.43
C GLY A 78 -1.20 -25.72 22.19
N TRP A 79 -1.45 -26.61 23.15
CA TRP A 79 -2.67 -26.55 23.94
C TRP A 79 -2.66 -25.32 24.88
N GLY A 80 -3.45 -24.30 24.53
CA GLY A 80 -3.45 -23.02 25.24
C GLY A 80 -2.29 -22.09 24.84
N GLU A 81 -1.58 -22.41 23.77
CA GLU A 81 -0.46 -21.63 23.24
C GLU A 81 -0.84 -21.09 21.86
N VAL A 82 -0.87 -19.76 21.76
CA VAL A 82 -1.36 -19.05 20.58
C VAL A 82 -0.25 -18.15 20.05
N VAL A 83 -0.03 -18.18 18.74
CA VAL A 83 0.95 -17.32 18.08
C VAL A 83 0.20 -16.32 17.21
N ILE A 84 0.54 -15.04 17.35
CA ILE A 84 0.05 -13.96 16.50
C ILE A 84 1.19 -13.56 15.58
N GLU A 85 1.10 -14.04 14.35
CA GLU A 85 2.01 -13.68 13.28
C GLU A 85 1.53 -12.37 12.65
N TRP A 86 2.45 -11.44 12.38
CA TRP A 86 2.15 -10.24 11.64
C TRP A 86 3.20 -9.93 10.57
N LEU A 87 2.75 -9.30 9.50
CA LEU A 87 3.59 -8.94 8.36
C LEU A 87 3.30 -7.51 7.94
N CYS A 88 4.34 -6.69 7.82
CA CYS A 88 4.21 -5.33 7.29
C CYS A 88 3.82 -5.38 5.80
N LEU A 89 2.83 -4.56 5.43
CA LEU A 89 2.42 -4.37 4.04
C LEU A 89 3.57 -3.75 3.24
N GLN A 90 3.86 -4.35 2.09
CA GLN A 90 4.92 -3.86 1.21
C GLN A 90 4.35 -2.86 0.19
N PRO A 91 4.77 -1.59 0.23
CA PRO A 91 4.38 -0.63 -0.78
C PRO A 91 5.11 -0.89 -2.10
N ILE A 92 4.45 -0.53 -3.19
CA ILE A 92 5.00 -0.59 -4.54
C ILE A 92 5.28 0.80 -5.12
N PHE A 93 4.60 1.82 -4.59
CA PHE A 93 4.71 3.21 -5.01
C PHE A 93 4.75 4.14 -3.81
N ILE A 94 5.43 5.26 -3.98
CA ILE A 94 5.32 6.44 -3.12
C ILE A 94 4.52 7.47 -3.90
N VAL A 95 3.52 8.06 -3.28
CA VAL A 95 2.73 9.15 -3.86
C VAL A 95 2.91 10.39 -3.02
N ASN A 96 3.43 11.45 -3.63
CA ASN A 96 3.51 12.77 -3.02
C ASN A 96 2.19 13.50 -3.25
N TRP A 97 1.46 13.75 -2.18
CA TRP A 97 0.20 14.48 -2.17
C TRP A 97 0.29 15.59 -1.12
N HIS A 98 0.04 16.85 -1.49
CA HIS A 98 0.20 18.01 -0.61
C HIS A 98 1.57 18.13 0.09
N ASN A 99 2.66 17.75 -0.61
CA ASN A 99 4.03 17.66 -0.08
C ASN A 99 4.24 16.61 1.02
N GLU A 100 3.24 15.77 1.26
CA GLU A 100 3.30 14.64 2.17
C GLU A 100 3.49 13.35 1.38
N ARG A 101 4.21 12.40 1.98
CA ARG A 101 4.47 11.10 1.36
C ARG A 101 3.44 10.09 1.83
N TRP A 102 2.80 9.47 0.85
CA TRP A 102 1.86 8.39 1.04
C TRP A 102 2.39 7.13 0.37
N PHE A 103 2.32 6.02 1.07
CA PHE A 103 2.73 4.72 0.56
C PHE A 103 1.51 4.00 -0.02
N ILE A 104 1.68 3.31 -1.14
CA ILE A 104 0.59 2.57 -1.79
C ILE A 104 1.04 1.15 -2.09
N THR A 105 0.21 0.17 -1.72
CA THR A 105 0.38 -1.26 -2.02
C THR A 105 -0.27 -1.65 -3.34
N SER A 106 0.03 -2.87 -3.81
CA SER A 106 -0.59 -3.44 -5.02
C SER A 106 -2.11 -3.56 -4.97
N ASN A 107 -2.70 -3.70 -3.78
CA ASN A 107 -4.15 -3.72 -3.59
C ASN A 107 -4.77 -2.32 -3.35
N GLY A 108 -3.99 -1.25 -3.44
CA GLY A 108 -4.46 0.13 -3.29
C GLY A 108 -4.67 0.59 -1.85
N MET A 109 -4.22 -0.19 -0.86
CA MET A 109 -4.14 0.28 0.52
C MET A 109 -3.04 1.33 0.62
N THR A 110 -3.31 2.37 1.39
CA THR A 110 -2.40 3.50 1.56
C THR A 110 -2.32 3.94 3.01
N TRP A 111 -1.15 4.45 3.39
CA TRP A 111 -0.90 5.06 4.69
C TRP A 111 0.09 6.21 4.54
N HIS A 112 0.03 7.12 5.49
CA HIS A 112 0.94 8.26 5.56
C HIS A 112 2.32 7.85 6.14
N GLU A 113 3.37 8.58 5.79
CA GLU A 113 4.75 8.34 6.26
C GLU A 113 4.90 8.43 7.78
N SER A 114 4.06 9.21 8.46
CA SER A 114 4.07 9.32 9.93
C SER A 114 3.43 8.13 10.67
N ASN A 115 3.03 7.06 9.98
CA ASN A 115 2.51 5.88 10.66
C ASN A 115 3.62 5.27 11.56
N PRO A 116 3.39 5.10 12.87
CA PRO A 116 4.44 4.76 13.83
C PRO A 116 5.07 3.39 13.58
N LEU A 117 4.29 2.43 13.07
CA LEU A 117 4.82 1.09 12.79
C LEU A 117 5.62 1.08 11.48
N TRP A 118 5.30 1.98 10.55
CA TRP A 118 6.08 2.16 9.33
C TRP A 118 7.42 2.84 9.60
N SER A 119 7.52 3.79 10.52
CA SER A 119 8.82 4.42 10.84
C SER A 119 9.85 3.43 11.40
N GLU A 120 9.40 2.32 12.00
CA GLU A 120 10.27 1.26 12.52
C GLU A 120 10.61 0.20 11.46
N ALA A 121 9.65 -0.11 10.58
CA ALA A 121 9.88 -0.95 9.42
C ALA A 121 10.70 -0.15 8.41
N ASN A 122 11.99 -0.45 8.28
CA ASN A 122 12.92 0.29 7.42
C ASN A 122 13.14 -0.44 6.07
N PRO A 123 12.17 -0.49 5.12
CA PRO A 123 12.43 -1.07 3.82
C PRO A 123 13.26 -0.11 2.97
N ASP A 124 13.87 -0.63 1.89
CA ASP A 124 14.57 0.12 0.86
C ASP A 124 13.61 1.04 0.06
N VAL A 125 13.04 2.04 0.74
CA VAL A 125 12.13 3.05 0.19
C VAL A 125 12.81 3.85 -0.93
N HIS A 126 14.14 3.90 -0.92
CA HIS A 126 14.95 4.68 -1.86
C HIS A 126 14.83 4.18 -3.32
N ASN A 127 14.43 2.92 -3.53
CA ASN A 127 14.25 2.34 -4.86
C ASN A 127 12.81 2.38 -5.37
N LEU A 128 11.85 2.80 -4.53
CA LEU A 128 10.45 2.88 -4.94
C LEU A 128 10.23 4.09 -5.85
N LEU A 129 9.43 3.89 -6.89
CA LEU A 129 9.07 4.96 -7.80
C LEU A 129 8.17 5.97 -7.06
N THR A 130 8.63 7.21 -7.01
CA THR A 130 7.85 8.32 -6.45
C THR A 130 7.02 8.97 -7.55
N LEU A 131 5.71 8.97 -7.35
CA LEU A 131 4.74 9.66 -8.19
C LEU A 131 4.25 10.91 -7.49
N LYS A 132 3.85 11.91 -8.26
CA LYS A 132 3.25 13.14 -7.76
C LYS A 132 1.75 13.13 -8.07
N TRP A 133 0.95 13.42 -7.06
CA TRP A 133 -0.49 13.59 -7.17
C TRP A 133 -0.78 15.08 -7.29
N HIS A 134 -1.15 15.53 -8.49
CA HIS A 134 -1.36 16.95 -8.73
C HIS A 134 -2.60 17.48 -8.03
N ASN A 135 -2.61 18.76 -7.67
CA ASN A 135 -3.72 19.42 -6.97
C ASN A 135 -5.05 19.45 -7.75
N SER A 136 -5.02 19.20 -9.07
CA SER A 136 -6.24 19.09 -9.88
C SER A 136 -6.93 17.72 -9.77
N MET A 137 -6.27 16.75 -9.15
CA MET A 137 -6.83 15.44 -8.87
C MET A 137 -7.77 15.50 -7.66
N PRO A 138 -8.79 14.62 -7.59
CA PRO A 138 -9.55 14.44 -6.36
C PRO A 138 -8.63 14.01 -5.19
N PRO A 139 -9.07 14.18 -3.93
CA PRO A 139 -8.31 13.74 -2.76
C PRO A 139 -7.88 12.27 -2.91
N LEU A 140 -6.59 11.97 -2.66
CA LEU A 140 -6.03 10.62 -2.81
C LEU A 140 -6.77 9.60 -1.91
N VAL A 141 -7.25 10.09 -0.78
CA VAL A 141 -7.99 9.34 0.23
C VAL A 141 -9.32 10.06 0.50
N PRO A 142 -10.46 9.35 0.47
CA PRO A 142 -11.79 9.99 0.56
C PRO A 142 -12.18 10.53 1.94
N ASP A 143 -11.49 10.11 3.00
CA ASP A 143 -11.74 10.56 4.38
C ASP A 143 -10.40 10.91 5.05
N GLU A 144 -10.28 12.15 5.51
CA GLU A 144 -9.06 12.73 6.10
C GLU A 144 -9.09 12.72 7.64
N ALA A 145 -10.17 12.23 8.27
CA ALA A 145 -10.38 12.38 9.73
C ALA A 145 -9.34 11.67 10.61
N ASN A 146 -8.59 10.70 10.08
CA ASN A 146 -7.48 10.03 10.75
C ASN A 146 -6.34 9.80 9.75
N PRO A 147 -5.36 10.72 9.68
CA PRO A 147 -4.30 10.68 8.67
C PRO A 147 -3.33 9.50 8.86
N ASN A 148 -3.22 8.97 10.09
CA ASN A 148 -2.28 7.91 10.41
C ASN A 148 -2.82 6.50 10.11
N GLY A 149 -4.09 6.35 9.76
CA GLY A 149 -4.70 5.05 9.46
C GLY A 149 -4.33 4.51 8.07
N VAL A 150 -4.55 3.21 7.88
CA VAL A 150 -4.46 2.54 6.58
C VAL A 150 -5.82 2.56 5.91
N ARG A 151 -5.87 2.98 4.65
CA ARG A 151 -7.13 3.26 3.94
C ARG A 151 -7.06 2.80 2.50
N GLN A 152 -8.21 2.61 1.87
CA GLN A 152 -8.27 2.39 0.43
C GLN A 152 -8.09 3.72 -0.30
N SER A 153 -7.10 3.80 -1.18
CA SER A 153 -6.89 4.95 -2.06
C SER A 153 -7.75 4.87 -3.31
N ILE A 154 -8.02 6.02 -3.93
CA ILE A 154 -8.60 6.11 -5.29
C ILE A 154 -7.53 5.98 -6.39
N PHE A 155 -6.27 5.78 -6.01
CA PHE A 155 -5.15 5.70 -6.93
C PHE A 155 -5.31 4.52 -7.89
N PRO A 156 -5.15 4.71 -9.21
CA PRO A 156 -5.37 3.67 -10.20
C PRO A 156 -4.18 2.71 -10.30
N VAL A 157 -3.93 1.93 -9.24
CA VAL A 157 -2.72 1.09 -9.07
C VAL A 157 -2.43 0.22 -10.28
N VAL A 158 -3.40 -0.58 -10.73
CA VAL A 158 -3.22 -1.55 -11.83
C VAL A 158 -2.79 -0.84 -13.11
N ARG A 159 -3.51 0.22 -13.50
CA ARG A 159 -3.20 1.01 -14.70
C ARG A 159 -1.84 1.69 -14.60
N THR A 160 -1.44 2.14 -13.41
CA THR A 160 -0.12 2.73 -13.21
C THR A 160 0.98 1.68 -13.36
N ILE A 161 0.80 0.46 -12.84
CA ILE A 161 1.77 -0.64 -13.02
C ILE A 161 1.94 -0.95 -14.51
N GLU A 162 0.83 -1.17 -15.22
CA GLU A 162 0.80 -1.45 -16.66
C GLU A 162 1.55 -0.36 -17.44
N LEU A 163 1.23 0.92 -17.17
CA LEU A 163 1.89 2.05 -17.81
C LEU A 163 3.40 2.11 -17.51
N VAL A 164 3.79 1.98 -16.25
CA VAL A 164 5.21 2.03 -15.84
C VAL A 164 5.98 0.89 -16.48
N GLU A 165 5.40 -0.30 -16.57
CA GLU A 165 6.01 -1.43 -17.27
C GLU A 165 6.17 -1.17 -18.77
N ALA A 166 5.15 -0.61 -19.44
CA ALA A 166 5.23 -0.28 -20.86
C ALA A 166 6.33 0.76 -21.13
N ILE A 167 6.43 1.79 -20.30
CA ILE A 167 7.50 2.80 -20.37
C ILE A 167 8.87 2.16 -20.16
N ARG A 168 9.02 1.26 -19.16
CA ARG A 168 10.29 0.56 -18.89
C ARG A 168 10.70 -0.40 -20.01
N LYS A 169 9.75 -1.04 -20.69
CA LYS A 169 10.00 -1.95 -21.83
C LYS A 169 10.36 -1.19 -23.11
N THR A 170 10.22 0.13 -23.13
CA THR A 170 10.46 0.95 -24.32
C THR A 170 11.98 1.17 -24.54
N PRO A 171 12.56 0.72 -25.67
CA PRO A 171 14.02 0.63 -25.84
C PRO A 171 14.80 1.94 -25.73
N TRP A 172 14.18 3.06 -26.12
CA TRP A 172 14.86 4.36 -26.12
C TRP A 172 14.85 5.03 -24.74
N ILE A 173 14.11 4.50 -23.75
CA ILE A 173 14.09 5.04 -22.39
C ILE A 173 15.14 4.37 -21.52
N GLN A 174 16.02 5.18 -20.94
CA GLN A 174 17.08 4.70 -20.05
C GLN A 174 16.60 4.66 -18.60
N LYS A 175 15.87 5.69 -18.15
CA LYS A 175 15.39 5.80 -16.77
C LYS A 175 14.14 6.67 -16.68
N ILE A 176 13.20 6.26 -15.84
CA ILE A 176 12.07 7.10 -15.41
C ILE A 176 12.53 7.94 -14.22
N LYS A 177 12.45 9.26 -14.33
CA LYS A 177 12.81 10.22 -13.27
C LYS A 177 11.61 10.54 -12.37
N ALA A 178 10.47 10.84 -12.98
CA ALA A 178 9.25 11.20 -12.26
C ALA A 178 8.01 10.84 -13.06
N LEU A 179 6.91 10.59 -12.35
CA LEU A 179 5.56 10.56 -12.91
C LEU A 179 4.67 11.48 -12.12
N GLU A 180 3.81 12.25 -12.79
CA GLU A 180 2.80 13.08 -12.17
C GLU A 180 1.44 12.80 -12.79
N LEU A 181 0.46 12.44 -11.97
CA LEU A 181 -0.92 12.25 -12.38
C LEU A 181 -1.67 13.58 -12.28
N ILE A 182 -2.30 13.98 -13.39
CA ILE A 182 -2.92 15.30 -13.55
C ILE A 182 -4.30 15.12 -14.17
N LYS A 183 -5.27 15.90 -13.71
CA LYS A 183 -6.56 16.04 -14.39
C LYS A 183 -6.56 17.29 -15.27
N ILE A 184 -6.81 17.12 -16.57
CA ILE A 184 -6.87 18.20 -17.56
C ILE A 184 -8.25 18.15 -18.23
N ALA A 185 -9.00 19.25 -18.17
CA ALA A 185 -10.34 19.36 -18.76
C ALA A 185 -11.32 18.22 -18.36
N GLY A 186 -11.12 17.61 -17.19
CA GLY A 186 -11.94 16.49 -16.71
C GLY A 186 -11.35 15.11 -16.98
N GLU A 187 -10.37 15.00 -17.88
CA GLU A 187 -9.74 13.75 -18.28
C GLU A 187 -8.44 13.50 -17.50
N LEU A 188 -8.09 12.22 -17.34
CA LEU A 188 -6.87 11.81 -16.65
C LEU A 188 -5.70 11.83 -17.64
N ALA A 189 -4.70 12.62 -17.30
CA ALA A 189 -3.44 12.72 -18.01
C ALA A 189 -2.28 12.37 -17.08
N VAL A 190 -1.13 12.10 -17.68
CA VAL A 190 0.10 11.79 -16.97
C VAL A 190 1.25 12.55 -17.60
N MET A 191 2.04 13.20 -16.74
CA MET A 191 3.32 13.77 -17.09
C MET A 191 4.40 12.76 -16.69
N VAL A 192 5.21 12.33 -17.65
CA VAL A 192 6.33 11.42 -17.41
C VAL A 192 7.62 12.15 -17.72
N GLU A 193 8.55 12.15 -16.78
CA GLU A 193 9.91 12.64 -17.00
C GLU A 193 10.84 11.44 -17.15
N VAL A 194 11.50 11.33 -18.29
CA VAL A 194 12.43 10.25 -18.61
C VAL A 194 13.80 10.80 -19.01
N ALA A 195 14.84 10.04 -18.67
CA ALA A 195 16.15 10.16 -19.29
C ALA A 195 16.20 9.26 -20.52
N SER A 196 16.59 9.81 -21.66
CA SER A 196 16.71 9.08 -22.92
C SER A 196 17.75 9.72 -23.82
N LEU A 197 18.66 8.92 -24.38
CA LEU A 197 19.66 9.36 -25.37
C LEU A 197 20.44 10.62 -24.90
N ASP A 198 20.83 10.64 -23.62
CA ASP A 198 21.49 11.78 -22.94
C ASP A 198 20.67 13.08 -22.90
N LYS A 199 19.35 12.96 -23.02
CA LYS A 199 18.38 14.06 -22.96
C LYS A 199 17.36 13.84 -21.86
N ASP A 200 16.87 14.95 -21.33
CA ASP A 200 15.76 14.97 -20.39
C ASP A 200 14.47 15.26 -21.15
N VAL A 201 13.53 14.32 -21.12
CA VAL A 201 12.27 14.42 -21.88
C VAL A 201 11.10 14.40 -20.90
N SER A 202 10.34 15.49 -20.88
CA SER A 202 9.05 15.59 -20.20
C SER A 202 7.94 15.31 -21.22
N ILE A 203 7.07 14.34 -20.96
CA ILE A 203 6.02 13.90 -21.88
C ILE A 203 4.67 13.98 -21.17
N LEU A 204 3.74 14.77 -21.72
CA LEU A 204 2.36 14.85 -21.26
C LEU A 204 1.44 14.12 -22.23
N PHE A 205 0.69 13.14 -21.75
CA PHE A 205 -0.25 12.38 -22.57
C PHE A 205 -1.43 11.86 -21.74
N GLU A 206 -2.45 11.32 -22.41
CA GLU A 206 -3.59 10.67 -21.78
C GLU A 206 -3.13 9.47 -20.94
N PHE A 207 -3.67 9.30 -19.72
CA PHE A 207 -3.27 8.22 -18.83
C PHE A 207 -3.79 6.85 -19.31
N SER A 208 -3.03 6.22 -20.22
CA SER A 208 -3.31 4.90 -20.77
C SER A 208 -2.04 4.22 -21.30
N GLU A 209 -1.90 2.92 -21.04
CA GLU A 209 -0.87 2.07 -21.64
C GLU A 209 -0.97 2.02 -23.17
N SER A 210 -2.19 1.90 -23.70
CA SER A 210 -2.41 1.81 -25.14
C SER A 210 -1.92 3.07 -25.86
N LYS A 211 -2.22 4.24 -25.26
CA LYS A 211 -1.77 5.53 -25.78
C LYS A 211 -0.26 5.68 -25.72
N TRP A 212 0.38 5.19 -24.67
CA TRP A 212 1.84 5.13 -24.61
C TRP A 212 2.42 4.33 -25.77
N ASN A 213 1.91 3.11 -25.99
CA ASN A 213 2.39 2.21 -27.05
C ASN A 213 2.19 2.80 -28.45
N ASP A 214 1.09 3.52 -28.68
CA ASP A 214 0.82 4.21 -29.95
C ASP A 214 1.78 5.39 -30.18
N LEU A 215 2.10 6.16 -29.13
CA LEU A 215 2.89 7.39 -29.22
C LEU A 215 4.40 7.14 -29.17
N ALA A 216 4.85 6.09 -28.49
CA ALA A 216 6.27 5.82 -28.22
C ALA A 216 7.17 5.83 -29.48
N PRO A 217 6.79 5.22 -30.62
CA PRO A 217 7.63 5.25 -31.83
C PRO A 217 7.74 6.65 -32.46
N ALA A 218 6.65 7.41 -32.45
CA ALA A 218 6.64 8.78 -32.97
C ALA A 218 7.50 9.70 -32.09
N MET A 219 7.39 9.57 -30.76
CA MET A 219 8.20 10.31 -29.81
C MET A 219 9.69 9.95 -29.91
N GLU A 220 10.03 8.69 -30.13
CA GLU A 220 11.42 8.27 -30.36
C GLU A 220 12.04 9.01 -31.55
N THR A 221 11.29 9.13 -32.65
CA THR A 221 11.74 9.83 -33.87
C THR A 221 12.01 11.31 -33.58
N ILE A 222 11.11 11.96 -32.83
CA ILE A 222 11.26 13.36 -32.41
C ILE A 222 12.51 13.53 -31.53
N VAL A 223 12.66 12.70 -30.49
CA VAL A 223 13.78 12.78 -29.54
C VAL A 223 15.12 12.52 -30.24
N LYS A 224 15.17 11.60 -31.21
CA LYS A 224 16.37 11.36 -32.03
C LYS A 224 16.71 12.53 -32.94
N SER A 225 15.71 13.19 -33.55
CA SER A 225 15.91 14.28 -34.50
C SER A 225 16.27 15.63 -33.87
N SER A 226 15.98 15.83 -32.59
CA SER A 226 16.19 17.11 -31.92
C SER A 226 17.61 17.23 -31.35
N ASP A 227 18.24 18.40 -31.47
CA ASP A 227 19.54 18.67 -30.83
C ASP A 227 19.41 19.20 -29.38
N ALA A 228 18.18 19.41 -28.90
CA ALA A 228 17.95 19.95 -27.56
C ALA A 228 18.30 18.94 -26.46
N LYS A 229 18.95 19.42 -25.39
CA LYS A 229 19.25 18.62 -24.19
C LYS A 229 18.01 18.35 -23.33
N ALA A 230 17.03 19.24 -23.39
CA ALA A 230 15.77 19.11 -22.66
C ALA A 230 14.58 19.33 -23.61
N LEU A 231 13.63 18.40 -23.59
CA LEU A 231 12.47 18.38 -24.45
C LEU A 231 11.20 18.29 -23.64
N TYR A 232 10.19 19.02 -24.08
CA TYR A 232 8.82 18.90 -23.62
C TYR A 232 7.92 18.49 -24.78
N LEU A 233 7.28 17.34 -24.65
CA LEU A 233 6.37 16.77 -25.63
C LEU A 233 4.96 16.75 -25.04
N ASP A 234 4.05 17.50 -25.64
CA ASP A 234 2.63 17.47 -25.28
C ASP A 234 1.85 16.72 -26.36
N ALA A 235 1.43 15.50 -26.01
CA ALA A 235 0.69 14.56 -26.84
C ALA A 235 -0.76 14.40 -26.36
N THR A 236 -1.33 15.41 -25.68
CA THR A 236 -2.74 15.42 -25.28
C THR A 236 -3.69 15.68 -26.45
N TYR A 237 -3.18 16.14 -27.59
CA TYR A 237 -3.96 16.38 -28.80
C TYR A 237 -4.03 15.12 -29.66
N LYS A 238 -5.22 14.79 -30.18
CA LYS A 238 -5.46 13.54 -30.93
C LYS A 238 -4.49 13.29 -32.09
N ASP A 239 -4.16 14.33 -32.85
CA ASP A 239 -3.43 14.18 -34.12
C ASP A 239 -2.08 14.93 -34.15
N LYS A 240 -1.64 15.50 -33.01
CA LYS A 240 -0.46 16.38 -32.97
C LYS A 240 0.32 16.21 -31.68
N ILE A 241 1.64 16.23 -31.80
CA ILE A 241 2.56 16.35 -30.66
C ILE A 241 3.15 17.75 -30.71
N VAL A 242 2.92 18.55 -29.66
CA VAL A 242 3.50 19.88 -29.54
C VAL A 242 4.86 19.75 -28.86
N ILE A 243 5.90 20.23 -29.54
CA ILE A 243 7.28 20.16 -29.07
C ILE A 243 7.67 21.54 -28.54
N ARG A 244 8.24 21.58 -27.33
CA ARG A 244 8.89 22.78 -26.79
C ARG A 244 10.28 22.40 -26.31
N ASN A 245 11.26 23.22 -26.66
CA ASN A 245 12.61 23.10 -26.13
C ASN A 245 12.61 23.81 -24.77
N LYS A 246 13.07 23.11 -23.72
CA LYS A 246 13.22 23.66 -22.37
C LYS A 246 14.57 24.36 -22.22
#